data_AF-A0A9N8HRZ0-F1
#
_entry.id   AF-A0A9N8HRZ0-F1
#
_cell.length_a   1.000
_cell.length_b   1.000
_cell.length_c   1.000
_cell.angle_alpha   90.00
_cell.angle_beta   90.00
_cell.angle_gamma   90.00
#
_symmetry.space_group_name_H-M   'P 1'
#
loop_
_entity.id
_entity.type
_entity.pdbx_description
1 polymer ?
#
loop_
_entity_poly.entity_id
_entity_poly.type
_entity_poly.pdbx_seq_one_letter_code
_entity_poly.pdbx_strand_id
1 'polypeptide(L)'
;MEPNPGFESFQVFEDINDCAVVARKGDTCMAVFQATNFDNPLDVMQLLDYNLDTVGSCTFRAGIVSAYRSSYYEGFVREVDRCMSMTRNMHAKLILGGHSQGGAIAVVASADLKRHNPTVVTFGSIRALHEDCPDVVPENHYRFANALHSTYDYWPMVMNKNGDHFGHAVYLDPMSSNLATYTGLNDDTNREPTDMLENHDPDIYYVALSQLIHAAPQSMQCASGDGAAVIGLRMLGWEDGHYCIGADECKGSFCTDNHCASTRL
;
A
#
# COMPACT_ATOMS: atom_id res chain seq x y z
N MET A 1 -10.23 10.03 -23.15
CA MET A 1 -10.83 8.73 -22.82
C MET A 1 -9.75 7.69 -23.03
N GLU A 2 -9.17 7.19 -21.95
CA GLU A 2 -8.30 6.02 -22.06
C GLU A 2 -9.13 4.80 -22.48
N PRO A 3 -8.64 3.98 -23.43
CA PRO A 3 -9.36 2.79 -23.85
C PRO A 3 -9.39 1.77 -22.70
N ASN A 4 -10.55 1.16 -22.48
CA ASN A 4 -10.72 0.06 -21.54
C ASN A 4 -9.66 -1.04 -21.84
N PRO A 5 -8.70 -1.32 -20.91
CA PRO A 5 -7.56 -2.21 -21.16
C PRO A 5 -7.93 -3.71 -21.05
N GLY A 6 -9.17 -4.07 -21.36
CA GLY A 6 -9.67 -5.45 -21.36
C GLY A 6 -10.44 -5.86 -20.09
N PHE A 7 -11.01 -4.90 -19.36
CA PHE A 7 -11.95 -5.17 -18.27
C PHE A 7 -13.38 -5.37 -18.79
N GLU A 8 -14.18 -6.15 -18.05
CA GLU A 8 -15.59 -6.40 -18.37
C GLU A 8 -16.47 -5.17 -18.10
N SER A 9 -16.07 -4.36 -17.11
CA SER A 9 -16.57 -3.01 -16.90
C SER A 9 -15.42 -2.11 -16.46
N PHE A 10 -15.47 -0.85 -16.85
CA PHE A 10 -14.45 0.14 -16.56
C PHE A 10 -15.12 1.51 -16.52
N GLN A 11 -15.07 2.17 -15.35
CA GLN A 11 -15.64 3.48 -15.13
C GLN A 11 -14.60 4.36 -14.46
N VAL A 12 -14.38 5.54 -15.03
CA VAL A 12 -13.52 6.58 -14.48
C VAL A 12 -14.39 7.63 -13.80
N PHE A 13 -13.91 8.11 -12.67
CA PHE A 13 -14.49 9.15 -11.83
C PHE A 13 -13.44 10.23 -11.68
N GLU A 14 -13.75 11.46 -12.07
CA GLU A 14 -12.81 12.57 -12.05
C GLU A 14 -13.52 13.79 -11.49
N ASP A 15 -12.80 14.56 -10.70
CA ASP A 15 -13.09 15.97 -10.53
C ASP A 15 -11.83 16.83 -10.72
N ILE A 16 -11.86 18.08 -10.25
CA ILE A 16 -10.73 19.00 -10.43
C ILE A 16 -9.47 18.54 -9.68
N ASN A 17 -9.62 17.82 -8.56
CA ASN A 17 -8.53 17.40 -7.68
C ASN A 17 -8.24 15.91 -7.79
N ASP A 18 -9.30 15.10 -7.84
CA ASP A 18 -9.23 13.68 -7.51
C ASP A 18 -9.72 12.81 -8.68
N CYS A 19 -9.07 11.66 -8.88
CA CYS A 19 -9.52 10.64 -9.83
C CYS A 19 -9.58 9.26 -9.17
N ALA A 20 -10.59 8.49 -9.55
CA ALA A 20 -10.74 7.10 -9.18
C ALA A 20 -11.22 6.27 -10.38
N VAL A 21 -10.85 4.99 -10.39
CA VAL A 21 -11.31 4.03 -11.40
C VAL A 21 -11.99 2.88 -10.69
N VAL A 22 -13.13 2.43 -11.21
CA VAL A 22 -13.75 1.15 -10.83
C VAL A 22 -13.74 0.23 -12.05
N ALA A 23 -13.16 -0.95 -11.91
CA ALA A 23 -13.00 -1.92 -12.99
C ALA A 23 -13.36 -3.33 -12.53
N ARG A 24 -13.83 -4.18 -13.46
CA ARG A 24 -14.17 -5.58 -13.18
C ARG A 24 -13.44 -6.55 -14.08
N LYS A 25 -12.93 -7.62 -13.49
CA LYS A 25 -12.35 -8.78 -14.20
C LYS A 25 -12.78 -10.06 -13.49
N GLY A 26 -13.59 -10.89 -14.15
CA GLY A 26 -14.20 -12.07 -13.55
C GLY A 26 -15.00 -11.72 -12.29
N ASP A 27 -14.72 -12.43 -11.20
CA ASP A 27 -15.34 -12.23 -9.88
C ASP A 27 -14.60 -11.18 -9.02
N THR A 28 -13.71 -10.38 -9.61
CA THR A 28 -12.94 -9.34 -8.90
C THR A 28 -13.36 -7.95 -9.37
N CYS A 29 -13.75 -7.12 -8.42
CA CYS A 29 -13.95 -5.68 -8.54
C CYS A 29 -12.73 -4.97 -7.99
N MET A 30 -12.17 -4.06 -8.77
CA MET A 30 -11.02 -3.23 -8.41
C MET A 30 -11.46 -1.79 -8.37
N ALA A 31 -11.12 -1.09 -7.31
CA ALA A 31 -11.20 0.35 -7.23
C ALA A 31 -9.80 0.92 -6.95
N VAL A 32 -9.34 1.84 -7.78
CA VAL A 32 -8.00 2.44 -7.66
C VAL A 32 -8.12 3.94 -7.62
N PHE A 33 -7.41 4.58 -6.69
CA PHE A 33 -7.40 6.02 -6.49
C PHE A 33 -6.08 6.63 -6.96
N GLN A 34 -6.17 7.81 -7.56
CA GLN A 34 -5.02 8.57 -8.04
C GLN A 34 -4.16 9.07 -6.86
N ALA A 35 -2.86 9.18 -7.11
CA ALA A 35 -1.94 9.93 -6.24
C ALA A 35 -2.16 11.45 -6.37
N THR A 36 -1.51 12.23 -5.52
CA THR A 36 -1.55 13.69 -5.58
C THR A 36 -1.12 14.22 -6.94
N ASN A 37 -1.94 15.06 -7.53
CA ASN A 37 -1.59 15.95 -8.62
C ASN A 37 -0.89 17.20 -8.06
N PHE A 38 0.45 17.17 -8.06
CA PHE A 38 1.27 18.28 -7.53
C PHE A 38 1.08 19.62 -8.25
N ASP A 39 0.55 19.63 -9.48
CA ASP A 39 0.21 20.85 -10.20
C ASP A 39 -1.10 21.50 -9.72
N ASN A 40 -1.89 20.77 -8.92
CA ASN A 40 -3.12 21.27 -8.33
C ASN A 40 -2.93 21.66 -6.85
N PRO A 41 -2.93 22.95 -6.50
CA PRO A 41 -2.73 23.40 -5.13
C PRO A 41 -3.84 22.94 -4.17
N LEU A 42 -5.06 22.72 -4.65
CA LEU A 42 -6.16 22.24 -3.80
C LEU A 42 -5.96 20.78 -3.40
N ASP A 43 -5.39 19.97 -4.28
CA ASP A 43 -5.06 18.57 -3.99
C ASP A 43 -3.88 18.47 -3.00
N VAL A 44 -2.84 19.29 -3.21
CA VAL A 44 -1.75 19.43 -2.22
C VAL A 44 -2.28 19.88 -0.85
N MET A 45 -3.29 20.75 -0.80
CA MET A 45 -3.92 21.14 0.47
C MET A 45 -4.65 19.97 1.15
N GLN A 46 -5.30 19.07 0.41
CA GLN A 46 -5.87 17.83 0.98
C GLN A 46 -4.75 16.97 1.59
N LEU A 47 -3.61 16.85 0.92
CA LEU A 47 -2.46 16.10 1.44
C LEU A 47 -1.87 16.69 2.73
N LEU A 48 -1.98 18.01 2.92
CA LEU A 48 -1.44 18.75 4.07
C LEU A 48 -2.48 19.06 5.16
N ASP A 49 -3.74 18.68 4.96
CA ASP A 49 -4.75 18.81 6.01
C ASP A 49 -4.59 17.68 7.03
N TYR A 50 -4.24 18.06 8.25
CA TYR A 50 -4.03 17.18 9.40
C TYR A 50 -5.19 17.24 10.40
N ASN A 51 -6.27 17.96 10.10
CA ASN A 51 -7.49 17.86 10.89
C ASN A 51 -8.03 16.43 10.83
N LEU A 52 -8.95 16.12 11.74
CA LEU A 52 -9.56 14.79 11.85
C LEU A 52 -10.99 14.84 11.34
N ASP A 53 -11.42 13.78 10.65
CA ASP A 53 -12.80 13.54 10.25
C ASP A 53 -13.13 12.04 10.42
N THR A 54 -14.41 11.69 10.38
CA THR A 54 -14.91 10.35 10.68
C THR A 54 -15.59 9.69 9.48
N VAL A 55 -15.30 8.40 9.32
CA VAL A 55 -15.94 7.51 8.34
C VAL A 55 -16.27 6.21 9.04
N GLY A 56 -17.56 5.88 9.13
CA GLY A 56 -18.02 4.79 9.99
C GLY A 56 -17.68 5.07 11.45
N SER A 57 -17.02 4.13 12.11
CA SER A 57 -16.48 4.31 13.47
C SER A 57 -15.00 4.71 13.50
N CYS A 58 -14.38 4.98 12.36
CA CYS A 58 -12.95 5.32 12.28
C CYS A 58 -12.72 6.82 12.26
N THR A 59 -11.59 7.24 12.85
CA THR A 59 -11.06 8.59 12.76
C THR A 59 -9.91 8.63 11.76
N PHE A 60 -10.03 9.46 10.73
CA PHE A 60 -9.06 9.64 9.66
C PHE A 60 -8.61 11.09 9.56
N ARG A 61 -7.56 11.33 8.76
CA ARG A 61 -7.21 12.69 8.32
C ARG A 61 -8.29 13.27 7.43
N ALA A 62 -8.80 14.44 7.80
CA ALA A 62 -9.87 15.16 7.11
C ALA A 62 -9.53 15.43 5.64
N GLY A 63 -8.29 15.77 5.31
CA GLY A 63 -7.85 15.96 3.93
C GLY A 63 -8.01 14.72 3.05
N ILE A 64 -7.69 13.54 3.59
CA ILE A 64 -7.83 12.26 2.88
C ILE A 64 -9.31 11.86 2.78
N VAL A 65 -10.10 12.13 3.83
CA VAL A 65 -11.56 11.94 3.77
C VAL A 65 -12.20 12.87 2.75
N SER A 66 -11.72 14.10 2.63
CA SER A 66 -12.17 15.09 1.63
C SER A 66 -11.87 14.62 0.21
N ALA A 67 -10.66 14.10 -0.03
CA ALA A 67 -10.27 13.51 -1.31
C ALA A 67 -11.12 12.28 -1.68
N TYR A 68 -11.48 11.44 -0.69
CA TYR A 68 -12.40 10.31 -0.88
C TYR A 68 -13.84 10.74 -1.16
N ARG A 69 -14.35 11.70 -0.38
CA ARG A 69 -15.73 12.21 -0.43
C ARG A 69 -15.87 13.40 -1.38
N SER A 70 -15.11 13.37 -2.48
CA SER A 70 -15.16 14.42 -3.50
C SER A 70 -16.48 14.38 -4.27
N SER A 71 -16.64 15.27 -5.26
CA SER A 71 -17.86 15.36 -6.07
C SER A 71 -18.25 14.06 -6.79
N TYR A 72 -17.32 13.10 -6.98
CA TYR A 72 -17.62 11.81 -7.59
C TYR A 72 -18.14 10.74 -6.62
N TYR A 73 -18.09 10.97 -5.30
CA TYR A 73 -18.25 9.97 -4.26
C TYR A 73 -19.51 9.10 -4.41
N GLU A 74 -20.69 9.72 -4.57
CA GLU A 74 -21.95 8.96 -4.70
C GLU A 74 -21.96 8.08 -5.95
N GLY A 75 -21.37 8.56 -7.05
CA GLY A 75 -21.22 7.80 -8.28
C GLY A 75 -20.28 6.62 -8.11
N PHE A 76 -19.15 6.86 -7.43
CA PHE A 76 -18.14 5.86 -7.13
C PHE A 76 -18.71 4.73 -6.26
N VAL A 77 -19.32 5.04 -5.11
CA VAL A 77 -19.88 4.02 -4.20
C VAL A 77 -20.94 3.18 -4.90
N ARG A 78 -21.83 3.83 -5.67
CA ARG A 78 -22.86 3.13 -6.45
C ARG A 78 -22.26 2.18 -7.48
N GLU A 79 -21.16 2.56 -8.12
CA GLU A 79 -20.49 1.73 -9.11
C GLU A 79 -19.74 0.55 -8.48
N VAL A 80 -19.14 0.73 -7.30
CA VAL A 80 -18.59 -0.38 -6.51
C VAL A 80 -19.70 -1.36 -6.13
N ASP A 81 -20.82 -0.88 -5.59
CA ASP A 81 -21.96 -1.74 -5.26
C ASP A 81 -22.50 -2.48 -6.48
N ARG A 82 -22.60 -1.78 -7.62
CA ARG A 82 -23.01 -2.39 -8.89
C ARG A 82 -22.03 -3.49 -9.29
N CYS A 83 -20.73 -3.20 -9.28
CA CYS A 83 -19.69 -4.17 -9.62
C CYS A 83 -19.78 -5.42 -8.73
N MET A 84 -19.86 -5.23 -7.41
CA MET A 84 -19.96 -6.33 -6.44
C MET A 84 -21.24 -7.15 -6.64
N SER A 85 -22.37 -6.52 -6.98
CA SER A 85 -23.64 -7.23 -7.24
C SER A 85 -23.65 -8.06 -8.53
N MET A 86 -22.77 -7.76 -9.49
CA MET A 86 -22.68 -8.50 -10.76
C MET A 86 -21.90 -9.82 -10.62
N THR A 87 -21.20 -10.01 -9.51
CA THR A 87 -20.47 -11.24 -9.24
C THR A 87 -21.47 -12.37 -8.92
N ARG A 88 -21.30 -13.52 -9.56
CA ARG A 88 -22.25 -14.65 -9.42
C ARG A 88 -21.86 -15.60 -8.30
N ASN A 89 -20.79 -15.28 -7.59
CA ASN A 89 -20.07 -16.19 -6.73
C ASN A 89 -20.02 -15.64 -5.32
N MET A 90 -20.16 -16.51 -4.31
CA MET A 90 -19.95 -16.13 -2.90
C MET A 90 -18.49 -15.71 -2.61
N HIS A 91 -17.59 -15.89 -3.59
CA HIS A 91 -16.18 -15.52 -3.54
C HIS A 91 -15.85 -14.19 -4.24
N ALA A 92 -16.84 -13.32 -4.46
CA ALA A 92 -16.62 -11.97 -4.97
C ALA A 92 -15.56 -11.23 -4.14
N LYS A 93 -14.61 -10.57 -4.81
CA LYS A 93 -13.55 -9.81 -4.14
C LYS A 93 -13.59 -8.35 -4.55
N LEU A 94 -13.59 -7.48 -3.55
CA LEU A 94 -13.29 -6.06 -3.73
C LEU A 94 -11.82 -5.83 -3.41
N ILE A 95 -11.06 -5.31 -4.37
CA ILE A 95 -9.69 -4.84 -4.18
C ILE A 95 -9.70 -3.32 -4.26
N LEU A 96 -9.26 -2.67 -3.20
CA LEU A 96 -9.05 -1.23 -3.15
C LEU A 96 -7.54 -0.98 -3.25
N GLY A 97 -7.11 0.04 -3.98
CA GLY A 97 -5.69 0.36 -4.02
C GLY A 97 -5.35 1.75 -4.51
N GLY A 98 -4.07 2.07 -4.45
CA GLY A 98 -3.56 3.35 -4.90
C GLY A 98 -2.11 3.57 -4.49
N HIS A 99 -1.50 4.57 -5.11
CA HIS A 99 -0.15 5.03 -4.80
C HIS A 99 -0.23 6.33 -4.00
N SER A 100 0.71 6.56 -3.07
CA SER A 100 0.82 7.82 -2.31
C SER A 100 -0.50 8.18 -1.60
N GLN A 101 -1.02 9.40 -1.77
CA GLN A 101 -2.33 9.83 -1.30
C GLN A 101 -3.47 8.89 -1.74
N GLY A 102 -3.42 8.34 -2.95
CA GLY A 102 -4.41 7.36 -3.44
C GLY A 102 -4.42 6.07 -2.61
N GLY A 103 -3.26 5.65 -2.10
CA GLY A 103 -3.19 4.56 -1.13
C GLY A 103 -3.90 4.90 0.18
N ALA A 104 -3.75 6.13 0.65
CA ALA A 104 -4.42 6.60 1.87
C ALA A 104 -5.93 6.72 1.68
N ILE A 105 -6.38 7.18 0.50
CA ILE A 105 -7.79 7.20 0.11
C ILE A 105 -8.36 5.77 0.09
N ALA A 106 -7.60 4.78 -0.42
CA ALA A 106 -8.01 3.38 -0.42
C ALA A 106 -8.24 2.83 1.00
N VAL A 107 -7.45 3.27 1.99
CA VAL A 107 -7.66 2.92 3.41
C VAL A 107 -8.97 3.55 3.93
N VAL A 108 -9.24 4.82 3.64
CA VAL A 108 -10.53 5.45 4.01
C VAL A 108 -11.71 4.71 3.38
N ALA A 109 -11.61 4.41 2.08
CA ALA A 109 -12.63 3.67 1.34
C ALA A 109 -12.88 2.27 1.92
N SER A 110 -11.86 1.63 2.50
CA SER A 110 -12.02 0.30 3.12
C SER A 110 -12.98 0.29 4.31
N ALA A 111 -12.95 1.34 5.13
CA ALA A 111 -13.87 1.49 6.25
C ALA A 111 -15.29 1.80 5.79
N ASP A 112 -15.45 2.67 4.79
CA ASP A 112 -16.75 3.02 4.22
C ASP A 112 -17.42 1.82 3.50
N LEU A 113 -16.61 1.01 2.83
CA LEU A 113 -17.02 -0.15 2.05
C LEU A 113 -16.87 -1.47 2.81
N LYS A 114 -16.74 -1.43 4.15
CA LYS A 114 -16.51 -2.62 5.01
C LYS A 114 -17.50 -3.76 4.79
N ARG A 115 -18.74 -3.46 4.36
CA ARG A 115 -19.77 -4.45 4.00
C ARG A 115 -19.33 -5.44 2.91
N HIS A 116 -18.34 -5.06 2.09
CA HIS A 116 -17.78 -5.86 1.01
C HIS A 116 -16.50 -6.59 1.41
N ASN A 117 -16.04 -6.44 2.66
CA ASN A 117 -14.80 -7.02 3.18
C ASN A 117 -13.60 -6.84 2.23
N PRO A 118 -13.24 -5.59 1.87
CA PRO A 118 -12.25 -5.32 0.84
C PRO A 118 -10.85 -5.79 1.22
N THR A 119 -10.09 -6.24 0.23
CA THR A 119 -8.62 -6.31 0.30
C THR A 119 -8.05 -4.97 -0.13
N VAL A 120 -7.13 -4.42 0.66
CA VAL A 120 -6.51 -3.12 0.38
C VAL A 120 -5.05 -3.33 0.00
N VAL A 121 -4.62 -2.77 -1.13
CA VAL A 121 -3.25 -2.85 -1.63
C VAL A 121 -2.73 -1.44 -1.88
N THR A 122 -1.77 -0.99 -1.08
CA THR A 122 -1.23 0.36 -1.18
C THR A 122 0.25 0.38 -1.50
N PHE A 123 0.68 1.43 -2.21
CA PHE A 123 2.08 1.67 -2.57
C PHE A 123 2.51 3.05 -2.09
N GLY A 124 3.53 3.13 -1.23
CA GLY A 124 4.02 4.40 -0.69
C GLY A 124 2.97 5.20 0.07
N SER A 125 1.91 4.56 0.57
CA SER A 125 0.79 5.27 1.17
C SER A 125 1.23 6.04 2.39
N ILE A 126 0.73 7.25 2.54
CA ILE A 126 0.83 8.02 3.78
C ILE A 126 -0.12 7.45 4.84
N ARG A 127 0.09 7.81 6.11
CA ARG A 127 -0.80 7.40 7.21
C ARG A 127 -2.11 8.15 7.14
N ALA A 128 -3.20 7.42 6.92
CA ALA A 128 -4.55 7.96 6.80
C ALA A 128 -5.33 7.91 8.11
N LEU A 129 -5.18 6.81 8.86
CA LEU A 129 -5.94 6.50 10.06
C LEU A 129 -5.25 7.12 11.28
N HIS A 130 -6.02 7.67 12.20
CA HIS A 130 -5.49 8.31 13.41
C HIS A 130 -5.22 7.32 14.55
N GLU A 131 -6.04 6.28 14.65
CA GLU A 131 -6.02 5.27 15.72
C GLU A 131 -6.66 3.95 15.25
N ASP A 132 -6.42 2.86 15.99
CA ASP A 132 -7.06 1.55 15.77
C ASP A 132 -8.57 1.68 15.49
N CYS A 133 -9.02 1.08 14.39
CA CYS A 133 -10.44 1.13 14.00
C CYS A 133 -11.04 -0.26 13.74
N PRO A 134 -12.20 -0.60 14.33
CA PRO A 134 -12.86 -1.89 14.11
C PRO A 134 -13.47 -2.07 12.72
N ASP A 135 -13.65 -0.98 11.95
CA ASP A 135 -14.14 -1.02 10.58
C ASP A 135 -13.03 -1.32 9.56
N VAL A 136 -11.77 -1.31 10.00
CA VAL A 136 -10.59 -1.69 9.22
C VAL A 136 -10.14 -3.07 9.68
N VAL A 137 -9.97 -4.01 8.76
CA VAL A 137 -9.52 -5.39 9.05
C VAL A 137 -8.06 -5.49 8.62
N PRO A 138 -7.08 -5.39 9.53
CA PRO A 138 -5.67 -5.29 9.16
C PRO A 138 -5.17 -6.46 8.30
N GLU A 139 -5.69 -7.67 8.52
CA GLU A 139 -5.32 -8.88 7.78
C GLU A 139 -5.64 -8.79 6.27
N ASN A 140 -6.52 -7.87 5.88
CA ASN A 140 -6.87 -7.63 4.48
C ASN A 140 -6.06 -6.49 3.85
N HIS A 141 -5.17 -5.83 4.62
CA HIS A 141 -4.40 -4.69 4.16
C HIS A 141 -2.96 -5.11 3.85
N TYR A 142 -2.48 -4.77 2.66
CA TYR A 142 -1.12 -5.03 2.20
C TYR A 142 -0.51 -3.69 1.79
N ARG A 143 0.52 -3.28 2.51
CA ARG A 143 1.16 -1.98 2.32
C ARG A 143 2.59 -2.18 1.84
N PHE A 144 2.87 -1.67 0.65
CA PHE A 144 4.17 -1.75 0.01
C PHE A 144 4.89 -0.40 0.12
N ALA A 145 6.15 -0.43 0.51
CA ALA A 145 7.01 0.75 0.54
C ALA A 145 8.34 0.44 -0.13
N ASN A 146 8.90 1.39 -0.88
CA ASN A 146 10.22 1.21 -1.46
C ASN A 146 11.31 1.30 -0.38
N ALA A 147 12.31 0.44 -0.54
CA ALA A 147 13.62 0.52 0.08
C ALA A 147 14.66 0.44 -1.04
N LEU A 148 15.50 1.45 -1.20
CA LEU A 148 16.56 1.46 -2.22
C LEU A 148 17.88 1.80 -1.54
N HIS A 149 18.89 0.93 -1.63
CA HIS A 149 20.24 1.24 -1.12
C HIS A 149 20.24 1.90 0.29
N SER A 150 19.63 1.26 1.29
CA SER A 150 19.52 1.78 2.67
C SER A 150 18.61 3.01 2.87
N THR A 151 17.98 3.51 1.82
CA THR A 151 17.02 4.61 1.90
C THR A 151 15.60 4.06 1.82
N TYR A 152 14.67 4.68 2.55
CA TYR A 152 13.26 4.27 2.58
C TYR A 152 12.41 5.34 1.94
N ASP A 153 11.26 4.95 1.37
CA ASP A 153 10.27 5.91 0.94
C ASP A 153 9.84 6.83 2.11
N TYR A 154 10.09 8.13 1.96
CA TYR A 154 9.86 9.13 3.00
C TYR A 154 8.37 9.25 3.39
N TRP A 155 7.46 9.12 2.41
CA TRP A 155 6.03 9.37 2.60
C TRP A 155 5.35 8.39 3.56
N PRO A 156 5.50 7.06 3.41
CA PRO A 156 4.95 6.11 4.38
C PRO A 156 5.72 6.12 5.70
N MET A 157 7.01 6.47 5.73
CA MET A 157 7.84 6.34 6.94
C MET A 157 7.78 7.55 7.87
N VAL A 158 7.94 8.75 7.33
CA VAL A 158 8.16 9.97 8.12
C VAL A 158 6.97 10.91 8.04
N MET A 159 6.31 10.98 6.88
CA MET A 159 5.24 11.93 6.75
C MET A 159 4.05 11.52 7.63
N ASN A 160 3.76 12.40 8.59
CA ASN A 160 2.73 12.27 9.61
C ASN A 160 2.97 11.17 10.67
N LYS A 161 3.76 11.50 11.70
CA LYS A 161 3.94 10.63 12.87
C LYS A 161 2.69 10.50 13.77
N ASN A 162 1.62 11.27 13.51
CA ASN A 162 0.40 11.30 14.34
C ASN A 162 -0.72 10.38 13.83
N GLY A 163 -0.41 9.50 12.88
CA GLY A 163 -1.32 8.44 12.44
C GLY A 163 -0.63 7.09 12.48
N ASP A 164 -1.44 6.06 12.29
CA ASP A 164 -1.05 4.66 12.31
C ASP A 164 -1.19 4.06 10.91
N HIS A 165 -0.32 3.09 10.63
CA HIS A 165 -0.40 2.20 9.50
C HIS A 165 -1.03 0.88 9.94
N PHE A 166 -1.71 0.22 9.01
CA PHE A 166 -2.36 -1.05 9.26
C PHE A 166 -2.05 -2.04 8.16
N GLY A 167 -1.97 -3.30 8.55
CA GLY A 167 -1.82 -4.45 7.67
C GLY A 167 -0.40 -4.94 7.50
N HIS A 168 -0.24 -5.80 6.50
CA HIS A 168 0.99 -6.48 6.15
C HIS A 168 1.98 -5.51 5.50
N ALA A 169 3.04 -5.17 6.22
CA ALA A 169 4.11 -4.31 5.73
C ALA A 169 5.12 -5.08 4.89
N VAL A 170 5.32 -4.66 3.63
CA VAL A 170 6.28 -5.25 2.70
C VAL A 170 7.16 -4.15 2.11
N TYR A 171 8.47 -4.28 2.30
CA TYR A 171 9.46 -3.41 1.66
C TYR A 171 9.93 -4.01 0.35
N LEU A 172 9.99 -3.18 -0.69
CA LEU A 172 10.44 -3.57 -2.03
C LEU A 172 11.79 -2.93 -2.32
N ASP A 173 12.76 -3.76 -2.70
CA ASP A 173 14.09 -3.31 -3.14
C ASP A 173 14.46 -4.00 -4.47
N PRO A 174 14.19 -3.36 -5.62
CA PRO A 174 14.52 -3.95 -6.92
C PRO A 174 16.02 -4.06 -7.21
N MET A 175 16.88 -3.46 -6.37
CA MET A 175 18.33 -3.52 -6.50
C MET A 175 18.95 -4.58 -5.58
N SER A 176 18.19 -5.07 -4.59
CA SER A 176 18.62 -6.12 -3.67
C SER A 176 18.48 -7.51 -4.27
N SER A 177 19.33 -8.43 -3.80
CA SER A 177 19.14 -9.87 -4.03
C SER A 177 17.87 -10.43 -3.37
N ASN A 178 17.32 -9.70 -2.39
CA ASN A 178 16.03 -9.97 -1.77
C ASN A 178 15.03 -8.87 -2.14
N LEU A 179 14.25 -9.11 -3.19
CA LEU A 179 13.35 -8.12 -3.80
C LEU A 179 12.23 -7.64 -2.89
N ALA A 180 11.83 -8.45 -1.90
CA ALA A 180 10.75 -8.12 -0.98
C ALA A 180 11.02 -8.62 0.43
N THR A 181 10.80 -7.76 1.42
CA THR A 181 10.93 -8.09 2.84
C THR A 181 9.62 -7.82 3.56
N TYR A 182 9.00 -8.87 4.09
CA TYR A 182 7.84 -8.74 4.98
C TYR A 182 8.31 -8.47 6.41
N THR A 183 7.75 -7.46 7.06
CA THR A 183 8.20 -7.06 8.41
C THR A 183 7.18 -7.34 9.51
N GLY A 184 5.93 -7.62 9.14
CA GLY A 184 4.90 -8.00 10.10
C GLY A 184 3.53 -7.41 9.79
N LEU A 185 2.55 -7.82 10.59
CA LEU A 185 1.21 -7.22 10.62
C LEU A 185 1.25 -6.02 11.57
N ASN A 186 0.78 -4.86 11.12
CA ASN A 186 0.80 -3.59 11.87
C ASN A 186 2.20 -3.21 12.39
N ASP A 187 3.26 -3.60 11.66
CA ASP A 187 4.60 -3.14 11.99
C ASP A 187 4.80 -1.71 11.50
N ASP A 188 4.75 -0.77 12.43
CA ASP A 188 4.85 0.66 12.20
C ASP A 188 6.20 1.25 12.61
N THR A 189 7.21 0.41 12.73
CA THR A 189 8.55 0.85 13.10
C THR A 189 9.02 1.94 12.12
N ASN A 190 9.20 3.17 12.63
CA ASN A 190 9.73 4.28 11.84
C ASN A 190 11.15 3.94 11.39
N ARG A 191 11.33 3.81 10.09
CA ARG A 191 12.64 3.64 9.46
C ARG A 191 13.02 4.99 8.89
N GLU A 192 13.95 5.68 9.56
CA GLU A 192 14.33 7.04 9.14
C GLU A 192 15.09 6.95 7.81
N PRO A 193 14.58 7.56 6.73
CA PRO A 193 15.30 7.61 5.47
C PRO A 193 16.52 8.50 5.64
N THR A 194 17.67 8.05 5.15
CA THR A 194 18.88 8.87 5.08
C THR A 194 18.81 9.88 3.92
N ASP A 195 17.91 9.68 2.95
CA ASP A 195 17.66 10.58 1.83
C ASP A 195 16.14 10.71 1.52
N MET A 196 15.64 11.93 1.33
CA MET A 196 14.21 12.23 1.53
C MET A 196 13.32 12.16 0.27
N LEU A 197 13.86 11.99 -0.94
CA LEU A 197 13.06 12.29 -2.16
C LEU A 197 13.11 11.26 -3.29
N GLU A 198 14.13 10.40 -3.39
CA GLU A 198 14.30 9.60 -4.62
C GLU A 198 13.41 8.35 -4.70
N ASN A 199 12.80 7.90 -3.59
CA ASN A 199 12.21 6.56 -3.52
C ASN A 199 10.68 6.50 -3.63
N HIS A 200 10.01 7.62 -3.88
CA HIS A 200 8.54 7.66 -3.97
C HIS A 200 8.00 7.50 -5.40
N ASP A 201 8.84 7.03 -6.32
CA ASP A 201 8.47 6.86 -7.73
C ASP A 201 7.65 5.55 -7.92
N PRO A 202 6.43 5.61 -8.51
CA PRO A 202 5.63 4.44 -8.84
C PRO A 202 6.38 3.41 -9.71
N ASP A 203 7.34 3.83 -10.55
CA ASP A 203 8.07 2.93 -11.43
C ASP A 203 8.96 1.95 -10.65
N ILE A 204 9.49 2.35 -9.50
CA ILE A 204 10.29 1.47 -8.62
C ILE A 204 9.42 0.30 -8.13
N TYR A 205 8.19 0.59 -7.70
CA TYR A 205 7.23 -0.43 -7.28
C TYR A 205 6.91 -1.39 -8.43
N TYR A 206 6.67 -0.84 -9.63
CA TYR A 206 6.39 -1.63 -10.82
C TYR A 206 7.54 -2.57 -11.20
N VAL A 207 8.78 -2.09 -11.16
CA VAL A 207 9.97 -2.90 -11.45
C VAL A 207 10.11 -4.04 -10.44
N ALA A 208 10.04 -3.74 -9.13
CA ALA A 208 10.17 -4.75 -8.09
C ALA A 208 9.06 -5.82 -8.17
N LEU A 209 7.81 -5.40 -8.33
CA LEU A 209 6.67 -6.32 -8.49
C LEU A 209 6.77 -7.15 -9.76
N SER A 210 7.18 -6.53 -10.88
CA SER A 210 7.39 -7.26 -12.13
C SER A 210 8.46 -8.32 -11.95
N GLN A 211 9.59 -7.99 -11.32
CA GLN A 211 10.63 -8.98 -11.03
C GLN A 211 10.12 -10.11 -10.12
N LEU A 212 9.33 -9.82 -9.08
CA LEU A 212 8.72 -10.83 -8.22
C LEU A 212 7.77 -11.77 -8.99
N ILE A 213 6.93 -11.21 -9.87
CA ILE A 213 5.99 -11.98 -10.69
C ILE A 213 6.73 -12.86 -11.71
N HIS A 214 7.80 -12.35 -12.32
CA HIS A 214 8.58 -13.10 -13.32
C HIS A 214 9.56 -14.09 -12.67
N ALA A 215 10.05 -13.81 -11.47
CA ALA A 215 10.92 -14.70 -10.68
C ALA A 215 10.13 -15.81 -9.98
N ALA A 216 8.82 -15.64 -9.79
CA ALA A 216 7.95 -16.70 -9.32
C ALA A 216 8.03 -17.89 -10.30
N PRO A 217 8.55 -19.07 -9.89
CA PRO A 217 8.68 -20.19 -10.80
C PRO A 217 7.30 -20.60 -11.33
N GLN A 218 7.23 -21.09 -12.57
CA GLN A 218 6.02 -21.64 -13.21
C GLN A 218 5.32 -22.75 -12.37
N SER A 219 5.94 -23.22 -11.28
CA SER A 219 5.35 -24.11 -10.29
C SER A 219 4.44 -23.41 -9.26
N MET A 220 4.15 -22.12 -9.39
CA MET A 220 3.14 -21.40 -8.60
C MET A 220 1.69 -21.77 -8.98
N GLN A 221 1.46 -23.03 -9.39
CA GLN A 221 0.14 -23.64 -9.25
C GLN A 221 -0.13 -23.67 -7.75
N CYS A 222 -1.03 -22.80 -7.29
CA CYS A 222 -1.51 -22.75 -5.92
C CYS A 222 -1.70 -24.18 -5.38
N ALA A 223 -0.78 -24.62 -4.53
CA ALA A 223 -0.80 -25.94 -3.94
C ALA A 223 -2.05 -26.03 -3.05
N SER A 224 -3.09 -26.66 -3.61
CA SER A 224 -4.22 -27.19 -2.86
C SER A 224 -3.73 -28.48 -2.19
N GLY A 225 -2.97 -28.32 -1.11
CA GLY A 225 -2.46 -29.46 -0.36
C GLY A 225 -1.20 -29.09 0.40
N ASP A 226 -1.35 -28.98 1.71
CA ASP A 226 -0.34 -29.18 2.74
C ASP A 226 1.09 -28.74 2.38
N GLY A 227 1.28 -27.42 2.41
CA GLY A 227 2.54 -26.79 2.78
C GLY A 227 3.72 -26.98 1.83
N ALA A 228 3.76 -26.22 0.73
CA ALA A 228 5.03 -25.78 0.15
C ALA A 228 4.87 -24.57 -0.79
N ALA A 229 5.73 -23.57 -0.56
CA ALA A 229 6.17 -22.52 -1.47
C ALA A 229 5.14 -21.48 -1.96
N VAL A 230 4.61 -20.70 -1.01
CA VAL A 230 4.50 -19.23 -1.23
C VAL A 230 5.91 -18.75 -1.58
N ILE A 231 6.09 -17.71 -2.40
CA ILE A 231 7.36 -16.95 -2.41
C ILE A 231 7.74 -16.83 -0.93
N GLY A 232 8.80 -17.52 -0.53
CA GLY A 232 9.26 -17.40 0.83
C GLY A 232 9.70 -15.97 0.90
N LEU A 233 8.84 -15.09 1.40
CA LEU A 233 9.23 -13.87 2.09
C LEU A 233 10.04 -14.38 3.27
N ARG A 234 11.24 -14.86 2.97
CA ARG A 234 12.07 -15.64 3.85
C ARG A 234 12.73 -14.57 4.68
N MET A 235 12.18 -14.32 5.86
CA MET A 235 12.92 -13.64 6.90
C MET A 235 14.07 -14.56 7.30
N LEU A 236 15.23 -14.35 6.69
CA LEU A 236 16.50 -14.76 7.28
C LEU A 236 17.22 -13.45 7.61
N GLY A 237 17.30 -13.12 8.91
CA GLY A 237 18.06 -11.98 9.41
C GLY A 237 17.26 -10.74 9.78
N TRP A 238 16.20 -10.88 10.59
CA TRP A 238 15.65 -9.77 11.36
C TRP A 238 16.05 -9.94 12.83
N GLU A 239 17.07 -9.23 13.31
CA GLU A 239 17.31 -9.01 14.75
C GLU A 239 17.88 -7.59 14.92
N ASP A 240 17.34 -6.84 15.89
CA ASP A 240 17.69 -5.45 16.23
C ASP A 240 17.39 -4.34 15.17
N GLY A 241 16.33 -4.53 14.39
CA GLY A 241 15.59 -3.41 13.77
C GLY A 241 16.15 -2.81 12.47
N HIS A 242 17.16 -3.42 11.84
CA HIS A 242 17.69 -3.00 10.53
C HIS A 242 18.13 -4.20 9.67
N TYR A 243 18.14 -4.02 8.35
CA TYR A 243 18.87 -4.86 7.39
C TYR A 243 20.29 -4.29 7.30
N CYS A 244 21.32 -4.93 7.86
CA CYS A 244 22.68 -4.34 7.83
C CYS A 244 23.34 -4.66 6.47
N ILE A 245 23.42 -3.64 5.60
CA ILE A 245 24.10 -3.64 4.30
C ILE A 245 25.38 -2.79 4.33
N GLY A 246 25.62 -2.03 5.41
CA GLY A 246 26.84 -1.23 5.63
C GLY A 246 27.14 -0.94 7.11
N ALA A 247 28.36 -0.47 7.42
CA ALA A 247 28.81 -0.20 8.80
C ALA A 247 28.10 1.01 9.46
N ASP A 248 27.50 1.87 8.64
CA ASP A 248 26.73 3.06 8.98
C ASP A 248 25.37 2.74 9.63
N GLU A 249 24.74 1.62 9.29
CA GLU A 249 23.45 1.17 9.85
C GLU A 249 23.62 0.48 11.22
N CYS A 250 24.84 0.02 11.51
CA CYS A 250 25.18 -0.77 12.67
C CYS A 250 25.66 0.12 13.87
N LYS A 251 25.34 1.43 13.91
CA LYS A 251 25.75 2.43 14.93
C LYS A 251 27.23 2.34 15.36
N GLY A 252 28.14 2.17 14.40
CA GLY A 252 29.58 2.03 14.66
C GLY A 252 30.08 0.59 14.87
N SER A 253 29.23 -0.41 14.60
CA SER A 253 29.57 -1.83 14.57
C SER A 253 29.81 -2.32 13.12
N PHE A 254 30.16 -3.60 12.93
CA PHE A 254 30.48 -4.18 11.61
C PHE A 254 29.33 -5.07 11.12
N CYS A 255 29.07 -5.08 9.81
CA CYS A 255 28.17 -6.07 9.21
C CYS A 255 28.96 -7.35 8.88
N THR A 256 28.58 -8.48 9.46
CA THR A 256 29.19 -9.81 9.19
C THR A 256 28.07 -10.84 9.03
N ASP A 257 28.08 -11.61 7.94
CA ASP A 257 27.03 -12.59 7.61
C ASP A 257 25.60 -12.01 7.63
N ASN A 258 25.44 -10.76 7.21
CA ASN A 258 24.18 -9.99 7.27
C ASN A 258 23.68 -9.73 8.70
N HIS A 259 24.60 -9.66 9.68
CA HIS A 259 24.30 -9.35 11.08
C HIS A 259 25.11 -8.15 11.59
N CYS A 260 24.49 -7.35 12.47
CA CYS A 260 25.17 -6.33 13.26
C CYS A 260 26.10 -7.01 14.30
N ALA A 261 27.41 -6.96 14.07
CA ALA A 261 28.42 -7.55 14.95
C ALA A 261 29.26 -6.47 15.62
N SER A 262 29.41 -6.55 16.95
CA SER A 262 30.22 -5.62 17.76
C SER A 262 31.73 -5.77 17.56
N THR A 263 32.18 -6.79 16.81
CA THR A 263 33.60 -7.06 16.52
C THR A 263 33.77 -7.60 15.10
N ARG A 264 34.87 -7.21 14.42
CA ARG A 264 35.28 -7.77 13.12
C ARG A 264 35.79 -9.19 13.34
N LEU A 265 35.16 -10.19 12.71
CA LEU A 265 35.73 -11.53 12.55
C LEU A 265 36.79 -11.53 11.44
#